data_AF-A0A2D1KMR7-F1
#
_entry.id   AF-A0A2D1KMR7-F1
#
_cell.length_a   1.000
_cell.length_b   1.000
_cell.length_c   1.000
_cell.angle_alpha   90.00
_cell.angle_beta   90.00
_cell.angle_gamma   90.00
#
_symmetry.space_group_name_H-M   'P 1'
#
loop_
_entity.id
_entity.type
_entity.pdbx_description
1 polymer ?
#
loop_
_entity_poly.entity_id
_entity_poly.type
_entity_poly.pdbx_seq_one_letter_code
_entity_poly.pdbx_strand_id
1 'polypeptide(L)'
;MIGTDKNNYIIGRSFSVKKLGINTAAGILDIINTILVATSWFVIGFAAIGEAGGAKGATSGAATFYYIFVGVGLILHIIGLLKSRKAGISITGHILGIIGTGIFLLSPALALGTFVLLIIAAVFTLKQSPVASK
;
A
#
# COMPACT_ATOMS: atom_id res chain seq x y z
N MET A 1 36.97 36.09 -12.27
CA MET A 1 37.66 34.82 -11.96
C MET A 1 36.61 33.73 -11.91
N ILE A 2 36.51 32.96 -13.00
CA ILE A 2 35.62 31.81 -13.12
C ILE A 2 36.43 30.62 -12.61
N GLY A 3 36.04 30.08 -11.46
CA GLY A 3 36.71 28.92 -10.87
C GLY A 3 36.49 27.70 -11.75
N THR A 4 37.57 27.21 -12.35
CA THR A 4 37.65 25.91 -12.99
C THR A 4 37.71 24.82 -11.92
N ASP A 5 36.53 24.33 -11.51
CA ASP A 5 36.42 22.99 -10.95
C ASP A 5 36.69 21.98 -12.07
N LYS A 6 37.72 21.17 -11.88
CA LYS A 6 38.27 20.22 -12.86
C LYS A 6 37.52 18.88 -12.92
N ASN A 7 36.29 18.76 -12.44
CA ASN A 7 35.60 17.47 -12.36
C ASN A 7 34.26 17.44 -13.11
N ASN A 8 34.33 17.62 -14.44
CA ASN A 8 33.22 17.29 -15.33
C ASN A 8 33.59 16.08 -16.21
N TYR A 9 33.36 14.87 -15.70
CA TYR A 9 33.08 13.67 -16.50
C TYR A 9 31.94 12.88 -15.87
N ILE A 10 30.87 12.75 -16.66
CA ILE A 10 29.68 11.91 -16.50
C ILE A 10 30.13 10.44 -16.46
N ILE A 11 29.45 9.57 -15.69
CA ILE A 11 29.22 8.11 -15.82
C ILE A 11 29.16 7.51 -14.39
N GLY A 12 28.01 6.94 -14.00
CA GLY A 12 27.97 5.94 -12.91
C GLY A 12 27.62 6.40 -11.49
N ARG A 13 26.85 7.49 -11.27
CA ARG A 13 26.18 7.62 -9.97
C ARG A 13 25.15 6.49 -9.86
N SER A 14 25.51 5.44 -9.12
CA SER A 14 24.53 4.74 -8.31
C SER A 14 23.85 5.82 -7.46
N PHE A 15 22.71 6.33 -7.93
CA PHE A 15 21.78 7.05 -7.07
C PHE A 15 21.24 5.98 -6.10
N SER A 16 22.05 5.65 -5.10
CA SER A 16 21.64 4.82 -3.98
C SER A 16 20.66 5.66 -3.17
N VAL A 17 19.40 5.65 -3.61
CA VAL A 17 18.32 6.30 -2.86
C VAL A 17 18.18 5.52 -1.57
N LYS A 18 18.43 6.20 -0.45
CA LYS A 18 18.26 5.59 0.87
C LYS A 18 16.82 5.10 0.99
N LYS A 19 16.65 3.79 1.06
CA LYS A 19 15.32 3.18 1.20
C LYS A 19 14.63 3.73 2.44
N LEU A 20 13.40 4.19 2.27
CA LEU A 20 12.56 4.65 3.36
C LEU A 20 11.90 3.44 4.02
N GLY A 21 12.09 3.29 5.33
CA GLY A 21 11.47 2.22 6.11
C GLY A 21 9.94 2.24 6.04
N ILE A 22 9.33 3.43 5.89
CA ILE A 22 7.87 3.56 5.75
C ILE A 22 7.34 2.95 4.45
N ASN A 23 8.11 3.01 3.36
CA ASN A 23 7.73 2.41 2.09
C ASN A 23 7.84 0.88 2.19
N THR A 24 8.90 0.39 2.83
CA THR A 24 9.03 -1.05 3.13
C THR A 24 7.87 -1.54 4.01
N ALA A 25 7.52 -0.80 5.06
CA ALA A 25 6.40 -1.14 5.93
C ALA A 25 5.06 -1.14 5.18
N ALA A 26 4.80 -0.12 4.37
CA ALA A 26 3.59 -0.06 3.54
C ALA A 26 3.51 -1.24 2.56
N GLY A 27 4.61 -1.55 1.86
CA GLY A 27 4.64 -2.68 0.92
C GLY A 27 4.50 -4.06 1.59
N ILE A 28 5.02 -4.24 2.80
CA ILE A 28 4.77 -5.46 3.59
C ILE A 28 3.31 -5.54 4.01
N LEU A 29 2.75 -4.43 4.49
CA LEU A 29 1.35 -4.39 4.90
C LEU A 29 0.40 -4.61 3.71
N ASP A 30 0.75 -4.18 2.51
CA ASP A 30 0.01 -4.50 1.29
C ASP A 30 -0.07 -6.01 1.04
N ILE A 31 1.02 -6.75 1.26
CA ILE A 31 1.03 -8.22 1.11
C ILE A 31 0.09 -8.85 2.15
N ILE A 32 0.15 -8.38 3.40
CA ILE A 32 -0.74 -8.87 4.47
C ILE A 32 -2.19 -8.54 4.14
N ASN A 33 -2.48 -7.30 3.78
CA ASN A 33 -3.83 -6.84 3.42
C ASN A 33 -4.36 -7.56 2.19
N THR A 34 -3.50 -7.93 1.24
CA THR A 34 -3.90 -8.74 0.08
C THR A 34 -4.46 -10.10 0.53
N ILE A 35 -3.78 -10.78 1.46
CA ILE A 35 -4.24 -12.08 2.01
C ILE A 35 -5.52 -11.89 2.82
N LEU A 36 -5.60 -10.85 3.64
CA LEU A 36 -6.80 -10.55 4.43
C LEU A 36 -8.00 -10.27 3.52
N VAL A 37 -7.85 -9.38 2.53
CA VAL A 37 -8.91 -9.05 1.58
C VAL A 37 -9.37 -10.29 0.81
N ALA A 38 -8.45 -11.17 0.39
CA ALA A 38 -8.80 -12.42 -0.29
C ALA A 38 -9.65 -13.37 0.57
N THR A 39 -9.43 -13.40 1.88
CA THR A 39 -10.20 -14.26 2.80
C THR A 39 -11.51 -13.62 3.30
N SER A 40 -11.65 -12.30 3.14
CA SER A 40 -12.74 -11.53 3.75
C SER A 40 -14.15 -12.00 3.36
N TRP A 41 -14.37 -12.37 2.09
CA TRP A 41 -15.68 -12.86 1.63
C TRP A 41 -16.11 -14.16 2.31
N PHE A 42 -15.17 -15.06 2.54
CA PHE A 42 -15.46 -16.32 3.23
C PHE A 42 -15.76 -16.06 4.70
N VAL A 43 -14.92 -15.28 5.37
CA VAL A 43 -15.07 -15.04 6.81
C VAL A 43 -16.33 -14.23 7.12
N ILE A 44 -16.57 -13.13 6.40
CA ILE A 44 -17.76 -12.29 6.60
C ILE A 44 -19.02 -13.04 6.13
N GLY A 45 -18.94 -13.79 5.02
CA GLY A 45 -20.06 -14.58 4.51
C GLY A 45 -20.48 -15.71 5.47
N PHE A 46 -19.53 -16.47 6.01
CA PHE A 46 -19.82 -17.50 7.01
C PHE A 46 -20.33 -16.91 8.33
N ALA A 47 -19.82 -15.76 8.75
CA ALA A 47 -20.34 -15.05 9.91
C ALA A 47 -21.81 -14.66 9.70
N ALA A 48 -22.18 -14.18 8.50
CA ALA A 48 -23.56 -13.85 8.17
C ALA A 48 -24.50 -15.08 8.18
N ILE A 49 -24.04 -16.23 7.70
CA ILE A 49 -24.79 -17.49 7.78
C ILE A 49 -24.99 -17.91 9.25
N GLY A 50 -23.96 -17.80 10.08
CA GLY A 50 -24.05 -18.10 11.51
C GLY A 50 -25.03 -17.18 12.24
N GLU A 51 -25.09 -15.91 11.86
CA GLU A 51 -26.06 -14.97 12.43
C GLU A 51 -27.50 -15.27 12.02
N ALA A 52 -27.71 -15.74 10.78
CA ALA A 52 -29.02 -16.24 10.36
C ALA A 52 -29.49 -17.44 11.21
N GLY A 53 -28.55 -18.21 11.78
CA GLY A 53 -28.81 -19.32 12.71
C GLY A 53 -28.93 -18.94 14.19
N GLY A 54 -28.85 -17.65 14.55
CA GLY A 54 -29.06 -17.15 15.91
C GLY A 54 -27.83 -16.61 16.64
N ALA A 55 -26.63 -16.63 16.03
CA ALA A 55 -25.48 -15.89 16.53
C ALA A 55 -25.71 -14.37 16.40
N LYS A 56 -25.16 -13.54 17.29
CA LYS A 56 -25.29 -12.07 17.20
C LYS A 56 -23.92 -11.39 17.23
N GLY A 57 -23.68 -10.47 16.29
CA GLY A 57 -22.49 -9.61 16.24
C GLY A 57 -21.26 -10.22 15.56
N ALA A 58 -21.37 -11.44 15.02
CA ALA A 58 -20.26 -12.09 14.33
C ALA A 58 -19.94 -11.40 12.99
N THR A 59 -20.95 -10.97 12.24
CA THR A 59 -20.73 -10.32 10.93
C THR A 59 -20.13 -8.94 11.10
N SER A 60 -20.68 -8.14 12.01
CA SER A 60 -20.17 -6.79 12.29
C SER A 60 -18.75 -6.85 12.88
N GLY A 61 -18.49 -7.77 13.81
CA GLY A 61 -17.15 -8.00 14.36
C GLY A 61 -16.12 -8.39 13.30
N ALA A 62 -16.47 -9.35 12.44
CA ALA A 62 -15.61 -9.76 11.32
C ALA A 62 -15.34 -8.59 10.35
N ALA A 63 -16.38 -7.87 9.94
CA ALA A 63 -16.24 -6.72 9.03
C ALA A 63 -15.35 -5.62 9.65
N THR A 64 -15.56 -5.27 10.93
CA THR A 64 -14.75 -4.28 11.63
C THR A 64 -13.27 -4.67 11.68
N PHE A 65 -12.95 -5.95 11.92
CA PHE A 65 -11.58 -6.44 11.89
C PHE A 65 -10.90 -6.15 10.55
N TYR A 66 -11.55 -6.50 9.44
CA TYR A 66 -10.99 -6.25 8.10
C TYR A 66 -10.87 -4.75 7.80
N TYR A 67 -11.87 -3.94 8.16
CA TYR A 67 -11.81 -2.49 7.94
C TYR A 67 -10.66 -1.82 8.71
N ILE A 68 -10.37 -2.25 9.93
CA ILE A 68 -9.25 -1.69 10.72
C ILE A 68 -7.92 -1.99 10.03
N PHE A 69 -7.66 -3.24 9.63
CA PHE A 69 -6.39 -3.62 9.00
C PHE A 69 -6.16 -2.89 7.66
N VAL A 70 -7.19 -2.82 6.83
CA VAL A 70 -7.11 -2.08 5.56
C VAL A 70 -6.98 -0.57 5.81
N GLY A 71 -7.67 -0.04 6.83
CA GLY A 71 -7.56 1.37 7.25
C GLY A 71 -6.16 1.76 7.70
N VAL A 72 -5.45 0.90 8.43
CA VAL A 72 -4.04 1.12 8.78
C VAL A 72 -3.17 1.19 7.52
N GLY A 73 -3.44 0.33 6.53
CA GLY A 73 -2.79 0.38 5.21
C GLY A 73 -2.93 1.74 4.54
N LEU A 74 -4.16 2.27 4.49
CA LEU A 74 -4.44 3.58 3.92
C LEU A 74 -3.60 4.69 4.58
N ILE A 75 -3.54 4.69 5.92
CA ILE A 75 -2.74 5.67 6.67
C ILE A 75 -1.26 5.58 6.32
N LEU A 76 -0.70 4.36 6.27
CA LEU A 76 0.71 4.17 5.90
C LEU A 76 1.01 4.66 4.48
N HIS A 77 0.10 4.45 3.52
CA HIS A 77 0.31 4.99 2.18
C HIS A 77 0.25 6.50 2.12
N ILE A 78 -0.67 7.15 2.86
CA ILE A 78 -0.74 8.61 2.91
C ILE A 78 0.58 9.18 3.45
N ILE A 79 1.08 8.64 4.57
CA ILE A 79 2.33 9.08 5.19
C ILE A 79 3.53 8.79 4.26
N GLY A 80 3.59 7.58 3.70
CA GLY A 80 4.66 7.15 2.80
C GLY A 80 4.70 7.98 1.52
N LEU A 81 3.54 8.36 0.98
CA LEU A 81 3.43 9.25 -0.18
C LEU A 81 4.05 10.62 0.11
N LEU A 82 3.73 11.24 1.25
CA LEU A 82 4.29 12.53 1.64
C LEU A 82 5.81 12.47 1.82
N LYS A 83 6.33 11.40 2.43
CA LYS A 83 7.78 11.22 2.63
C LYS A 83 8.51 10.91 1.32
N SER A 84 7.93 10.06 0.47
CA SER A 84 8.48 9.69 -0.83
C SER A 84 8.56 10.87 -1.79
N ARG A 85 7.55 11.77 -1.79
CA ARG A 85 7.59 13.02 -2.55
C ARG A 85 8.79 13.89 -2.18
N LYS A 86 9.08 14.02 -0.89
CA LYS A 86 10.22 14.82 -0.39
C LYS A 86 11.57 14.16 -0.68
N ALA A 87 11.61 12.83 -0.78
CA ALA A 87 12.82 12.05 -1.01
C ALA A 87 13.13 11.75 -2.49
N GLY A 88 12.30 12.22 -3.43
CA GLY A 88 12.48 11.94 -4.87
C GLY A 88 12.26 10.47 -5.25
N ILE A 89 11.48 9.73 -4.46
CA ILE A 89 11.11 8.33 -4.73
C ILE A 89 9.77 8.31 -5.44
N SER A 90 9.61 7.37 -6.39
CA SER A 90 8.34 7.14 -7.07
C SER A 90 7.20 6.90 -6.09
N ILE A 91 6.11 7.65 -6.28
CA ILE A 91 4.91 7.58 -5.45
C ILE A 91 3.83 6.66 -6.03
N THR A 92 4.06 6.04 -7.18
CA THR A 92 3.07 5.20 -7.87
C THR A 92 2.55 4.09 -6.97
N GLY A 93 3.43 3.42 -6.22
CA GLY A 93 3.03 2.38 -5.28
C GLY A 93 2.08 2.89 -4.19
N HIS A 94 2.34 4.08 -3.64
CA HIS A 94 1.46 4.68 -2.65
C HIS A 94 0.11 5.14 -3.23
N ILE A 95 0.09 5.66 -4.46
CA ILE A 95 -1.17 6.04 -5.12
C ILE A 95 -2.05 4.79 -5.33
N LEU A 96 -1.48 3.71 -5.85
CA LEU A 96 -2.20 2.46 -6.07
C LEU A 96 -2.68 1.85 -4.75
N GLY A 97 -1.86 1.89 -3.70
CA GLY A 97 -2.24 1.43 -2.37
C GLY A 97 -3.38 2.24 -1.74
N ILE A 98 -3.39 3.58 -1.90
CA ILE A 98 -4.50 4.43 -1.46
C ILE A 98 -5.80 4.07 -2.19
N ILE A 99 -5.74 3.89 -3.51
CA ILE A 99 -6.92 3.53 -4.30
C ILE A 99 -7.42 2.13 -3.91
N GLY A 100 -6.52 1.15 -3.82
CA GLY A 100 -6.87 -0.22 -3.43
C GLY A 100 -7.50 -0.28 -2.04
N THR A 101 -6.82 0.26 -1.02
CA THR A 101 -7.36 0.29 0.34
C THR A 101 -8.67 1.09 0.43
N GLY A 102 -8.77 2.23 -0.27
CA GLY A 102 -9.98 3.04 -0.32
C GLY A 102 -11.18 2.30 -0.92
N ILE A 103 -10.99 1.56 -2.01
CA ILE A 103 -12.06 0.77 -2.66
C ILE A 103 -12.65 -0.24 -1.69
N PHE A 104 -11.81 -0.99 -0.96
CA PHE A 104 -12.29 -1.97 0.01
C PHE A 104 -12.98 -1.34 1.22
N LEU A 105 -12.46 -0.22 1.72
CA LEU A 105 -13.07 0.52 2.82
C LEU A 105 -14.46 1.07 2.45
N LEU A 106 -14.67 1.46 1.19
CA LEU A 106 -15.98 1.88 0.68
C LEU A 106 -16.92 0.70 0.49
N SER A 107 -16.42 -0.42 -0.04
CA SER A 107 -17.22 -1.62 -0.25
C SER A 107 -16.36 -2.88 -0.29
N PRO A 108 -16.53 -3.80 0.67
CA PRO A 108 -15.89 -5.12 0.64
C PRO A 108 -16.31 -5.96 -0.57
N ALA A 109 -17.41 -5.62 -1.24
CA ALA A 109 -17.82 -6.29 -2.49
C ALA A 109 -16.82 -6.07 -3.64
N LEU A 110 -15.90 -5.11 -3.52
CA LEU A 110 -14.83 -4.84 -4.49
C LEU A 110 -13.48 -5.46 -4.08
N ALA A 111 -13.51 -6.52 -3.26
CA ALA A 111 -12.31 -7.21 -2.78
C ALA A 111 -11.40 -7.71 -3.90
N LEU A 112 -11.95 -8.23 -5.02
CA LEU A 112 -11.14 -8.68 -6.17
C LEU A 112 -10.35 -7.53 -6.81
N GLY A 113 -10.99 -6.37 -7.02
CA GLY A 113 -10.30 -5.19 -7.55
C GLY A 113 -9.23 -4.68 -6.59
N THR A 114 -9.55 -4.69 -5.30
CA THR A 114 -8.59 -4.30 -4.24
C THR A 114 -7.38 -5.22 -4.21
N PHE A 115 -7.59 -6.53 -4.25
CA PHE A 115 -6.54 -7.55 -4.25
C PHE A 115 -5.48 -7.30 -5.32
N VAL A 116 -5.90 -7.04 -6.56
CA VAL A 116 -4.99 -6.76 -7.68
C VAL A 116 -4.21 -5.45 -7.42
N LEU A 117 -4.89 -4.41 -6.97
CA LEU A 117 -4.27 -3.10 -6.72
C LEU A 117 -3.24 -3.16 -5.59
N LEU A 118 -3.51 -3.89 -4.51
CA LEU A 118 -2.57 -4.04 -3.38
C LEU A 118 -1.32 -4.84 -3.77
N ILE A 119 -1.44 -5.88 -4.60
CA ILE A 119 -0.26 -6.61 -5.11
C ILE A 119 0.63 -5.67 -5.93
N ILE A 120 0.03 -4.91 -6.85
CA ILE A 120 0.79 -3.98 -7.68
C ILE A 120 1.40 -2.88 -6.79
N ALA A 121 0.63 -2.34 -5.83
CA ALA A 121 1.11 -1.36 -4.86
C ALA A 121 2.33 -1.90 -4.07
N ALA A 122 2.29 -3.15 -3.59
CA ALA A 122 3.39 -3.78 -2.89
C ALA A 122 4.67 -3.80 -3.73
N VAL A 123 4.57 -4.25 -4.99
CA VAL A 123 5.72 -4.34 -5.91
C VAL A 123 6.37 -2.96 -6.10
N PHE A 124 5.57 -1.94 -6.43
CA PHE A 124 6.09 -0.59 -6.66
C PHE A 124 6.64 0.06 -5.38
N THR A 125 5.96 -0.14 -4.25
CA THR A 125 6.35 0.46 -2.97
C THR A 125 7.62 -0.20 -2.41
N LEU A 126 7.81 -1.51 -2.57
CA LEU A 126 9.02 -2.22 -2.14
C LEU A 126 10.24 -1.93 -3.04
N LYS A 127 10.01 -1.75 -4.35
CA LYS A 127 11.07 -1.42 -5.31
C LYS A 127 11.70 -0.06 -5.02
N GLN A 128 10.92 0.93 -4.56
CA GLN A 128 11.38 2.29 -4.24
C GLN A 128 12.24 2.92 -5.35
N SER A 129 11.77 2.89 -6.59
CA SER A 129 12.53 3.46 -7.70
C SER A 129 12.66 4.98 -7.59
N PRO A 130 13.83 5.56 -7.92
CA PRO A 130 13.96 7.01 -8.07
C PRO A 130 13.00 7.54 -9.14
N VAL A 131 12.55 8.79 -8.98
CA VAL A 131 11.84 9.48 -10.06
C VAL A 131 12.86 9.78 -11.17
N ALA A 132 12.61 9.32 -12.40
CA ALA A 132 13.45 9.67 -13.54
C ALA A 132 13.41 11.21 -13.71
N SER A 133 14.58 11.86 -13.73
CA SER A 133 14.63 13.28 -14.07
C SER A 133 14.18 13.43 -15.52
N LYS A 134 13.15 14.24 -15.75
CA LYS A 134 12.79 14.69 -17.10
C LYS A 134 13.85 15.60 -17.66
#